data_AF-A0A6J1P703-F1
#
_entry.id   AF-A0A6J1P703-F1
#
_cell.length_a   1.000
_cell.length_b   1.000
_cell.length_c   1.000
_cell.angle_alpha   90.00
_cell.angle_beta   90.00
_cell.angle_gamma   90.00
#
_symmetry.space_group_name_H-M   'P 1'
#
loop_
_entity.id
_entity.type
_entity.pdbx_description
1 polymer ?
#
loop_
_entity_poly.entity_id
_entity_poly.type
_entity_poly.pdbx_seq_one_letter_code
_entity_poly.pdbx_strand_id
1 'polypeptide(L)'
;MLANGRAQFRSLSDDHEFLPMVSGGAVLVKEQTAIDNLMYNDYLRKTREGVEEAERCTYVVAPNAFMKRRRAFAYPKNSTLKILFDTVLSYLIQSGIVKFLEHRDLPSTKICPLDLQSKDRQLRNSDLMMTYFIMITGLSAAIAVFIGEVVFKRYIKVEVKLEDKGRKMRRRKNKGIKPEKYDSSRPPPYDSLFGNNRYRFNEETKKKIINGREYYVVNTVAGDVRLIPVRTPSAFLYR
;
A
#
# COMPACT_ATOMS: atom_id res chain seq x y z
N MET A 1 -35.90 -21.62 -19.25
CA MET A 1 -34.71 -22.44 -19.51
C MET A 1 -33.79 -21.65 -20.43
N LEU A 2 -32.54 -21.40 -20.06
CA LEU A 2 -31.55 -20.80 -20.97
C LEU A 2 -30.80 -21.96 -21.64
N ALA A 3 -31.24 -22.35 -22.83
CA ALA A 3 -30.83 -23.55 -23.54
C ALA A 3 -29.47 -23.41 -24.28
N ASN A 4 -28.54 -22.62 -23.75
CA ASN A 4 -27.29 -22.30 -24.45
C ASN A 4 -26.05 -23.02 -23.89
N GLY A 5 -26.22 -24.01 -23.01
CA GLY A 5 -25.11 -24.77 -22.39
C GLY A 5 -24.18 -23.95 -21.47
N ARG A 6 -24.29 -22.62 -21.48
CA ARG A 6 -23.49 -21.68 -20.67
C ARG A 6 -24.03 -21.47 -19.25
N ALA A 7 -25.27 -21.85 -18.99
CA ALA A 7 -25.88 -21.78 -17.66
C ALA A 7 -26.90 -22.90 -17.50
N GLN A 8 -26.80 -23.66 -16.41
CA GLN A 8 -27.71 -24.77 -16.10
C GLN A 8 -28.24 -24.60 -14.68
N PHE A 9 -29.56 -24.74 -14.51
CA PHE A 9 -30.14 -24.91 -13.19
C PHE A 9 -29.92 -26.36 -12.75
N ARG A 10 -29.22 -26.54 -11.64
CA ARG A 10 -29.05 -27.85 -11.00
C ARG A 10 -29.64 -27.80 -9.61
N SER A 11 -30.45 -28.80 -9.28
CA SER A 11 -30.93 -29.06 -7.94
C SER A 11 -30.04 -30.13 -7.33
N LEU A 12 -28.97 -29.72 -6.65
CA LEU A 12 -28.19 -30.62 -5.80
C LEU A 12 -28.78 -30.57 -4.40
N SER A 13 -28.69 -31.68 -3.67
CA SER A 13 -29.16 -31.80 -2.29
C SER A 13 -28.27 -31.05 -1.31
N ASP A 14 -26.97 -31.01 -1.57
CA ASP A 14 -25.98 -30.31 -0.75
C ASP A 14 -25.32 -29.19 -1.55
N ASP A 15 -25.15 -28.03 -0.91
CA ASP A 15 -24.54 -26.85 -1.51
C ASP A 15 -23.03 -27.00 -1.71
N HIS A 16 -22.40 -27.89 -0.92
CA HIS A 16 -20.98 -28.17 -1.03
C HIS A 16 -20.59 -28.84 -2.35
N GLU A 17 -21.52 -29.54 -3.01
CA GLU A 17 -21.27 -30.20 -4.29
C GLU A 17 -21.00 -29.22 -5.44
N PHE A 18 -21.37 -27.94 -5.28
CA PHE A 18 -21.08 -26.91 -6.27
C PHE A 18 -19.64 -26.39 -6.19
N LEU A 19 -18.99 -26.47 -5.03
CA LEU A 19 -17.64 -25.97 -4.78
C LEU A 19 -16.56 -26.48 -5.76
N PRO A 20 -16.50 -27.78 -6.13
CA PRO A 20 -15.54 -28.27 -7.12
C PRO A 20 -15.82 -27.76 -8.55
N MET A 21 -17.06 -27.43 -8.88
CA MET A 21 -17.38 -26.83 -10.18
C MET A 21 -16.92 -25.37 -10.23
N VAL A 22 -17.05 -24.66 -9.11
CA VAL A 22 -16.58 -23.28 -8.98
C VAL A 22 -15.06 -23.21 -9.07
N SER A 23 -14.34 -24.14 -8.43
CA SER A 23 -12.88 -24.20 -8.57
C SER A 23 -12.44 -24.54 -10.00
N GLY A 24 -13.25 -25.28 -10.75
CA GLY A 24 -13.08 -25.51 -12.19
C GLY A 24 -13.36 -24.30 -13.09
N GLY A 25 -13.75 -23.15 -12.53
CA GLY A 25 -14.02 -21.91 -13.26
C GLY A 25 -15.50 -21.62 -13.55
N ALA A 26 -16.42 -22.42 -13.03
CA ALA A 26 -17.85 -22.13 -13.13
C ALA A 26 -18.28 -21.00 -12.15
N VAL A 27 -19.32 -20.26 -12.51
CA VAL A 27 -19.90 -19.24 -11.63
C VAL A 27 -21.15 -19.80 -10.95
N LEU A 28 -21.11 -19.88 -9.62
CA LEU A 28 -22.28 -20.26 -8.82
C LEU A 28 -23.17 -19.04 -8.58
N VAL A 29 -24.44 -19.17 -8.96
CA VAL A 29 -25.46 -18.13 -8.75
C VAL A 29 -26.48 -18.65 -7.75
N LYS A 30 -26.45 -18.10 -6.52
CA LYS A 30 -27.39 -18.43 -5.45
C LYS A 30 -27.75 -17.19 -4.64
N GLU A 31 -28.68 -17.33 -3.70
CA GLU A 31 -28.95 -16.29 -2.71
C GLU A 31 -27.71 -15.97 -1.87
N GLN A 32 -27.54 -14.69 -1.57
CA GLN A 32 -26.43 -14.16 -0.79
C GLN A 32 -26.20 -14.91 0.54
N THR A 33 -27.24 -15.08 1.35
CA THR A 33 -27.12 -15.75 2.67
C THR A 33 -26.68 -17.20 2.54
N ALA A 34 -27.14 -17.91 1.51
CA ALA A 34 -26.70 -19.27 1.23
C ALA A 34 -25.23 -19.32 0.79
N ILE A 35 -24.79 -18.37 -0.04
CA ILE A 35 -23.38 -18.22 -0.46
C ILE A 35 -22.50 -17.93 0.78
N ASP A 36 -22.91 -16.99 1.63
CA ASP A 36 -22.14 -16.57 2.81
C ASP A 36 -21.96 -17.74 3.79
N ASN A 37 -23.03 -18.50 4.05
CA ASN A 37 -22.95 -19.72 4.87
C ASN A 37 -22.09 -20.81 4.24
N LEU A 38 -22.23 -21.04 2.92
CA LEU A 38 -21.44 -22.01 2.18
C LEU A 38 -19.94 -21.69 2.27
N MET A 39 -19.57 -20.42 2.08
CA MET A 39 -18.19 -19.96 2.18
C MET A 39 -17.66 -20.04 3.61
N TYR A 40 -18.46 -19.67 4.60
CA TYR A 40 -18.05 -19.75 5.99
C TYR A 40 -17.80 -21.20 6.43
N ASN A 41 -18.67 -22.12 6.03
CA ASN A 41 -18.52 -23.53 6.33
C ASN A 41 -17.27 -24.13 5.67
N ASP A 42 -16.97 -23.75 4.43
CA ASP A 42 -15.73 -24.15 3.75
C ASP A 42 -14.48 -23.59 4.47
N TYR A 43 -14.52 -22.32 4.88
CA TYR A 43 -13.45 -21.69 5.66
C TYR A 43 -13.22 -22.42 6.99
N LEU A 44 -14.29 -22.75 7.73
CA LEU A 44 -14.21 -23.50 8.98
C LEU A 44 -13.65 -24.91 8.77
N ARG A 45 -14.04 -25.59 7.68
CA ARG A 45 -13.51 -26.90 7.33
C ARG A 45 -11.99 -26.85 7.11
N LYS A 46 -11.51 -25.92 6.29
CA LYS A 46 -10.06 -25.72 6.05
C LYS A 46 -9.29 -25.30 7.30
N THR A 47 -9.95 -24.54 8.18
CA THR A 47 -9.37 -24.17 9.47
C THR A 47 -9.16 -25.39 10.36
N ARG A 48 -10.12 -26.34 10.38
CA ARG A 48 -9.99 -27.61 11.11
C ARG A 48 -8.93 -28.54 10.51
N GLU A 49 -8.74 -28.48 9.20
CA GLU A 49 -7.73 -29.24 8.46
C GLU A 49 -6.30 -28.66 8.59
N GLY A 50 -6.15 -27.48 9.20
CA GLY A 50 -4.84 -26.86 9.45
C GLY A 50 -4.23 -26.15 8.24
N VAL A 51 -5.05 -25.80 7.23
CA VAL A 51 -4.60 -25.06 6.04
C VAL A 51 -4.10 -23.66 6.44
N GLU A 52 -3.03 -23.18 5.79
CA GLU A 52 -2.50 -21.83 6.02
C GLU A 52 -3.55 -20.76 5.72
N GLU A 53 -3.60 -19.69 6.51
CA GLU A 53 -4.63 -18.64 6.38
C GLU A 53 -4.74 -18.05 4.97
N ALA A 54 -3.61 -17.90 4.28
CA ALA A 54 -3.54 -17.40 2.90
C ALA A 54 -4.29 -18.28 1.90
N GLU A 55 -4.36 -19.60 2.13
CA GLU A 55 -4.97 -20.57 1.22
C GLU A 55 -6.42 -20.94 1.61
N ARG A 56 -6.91 -20.43 2.75
CA ARG A 56 -8.29 -20.71 3.19
C ARG A 56 -9.33 -20.09 2.25
N CYS A 57 -9.03 -18.88 1.75
CA CYS A 57 -9.93 -18.08 0.92
C CYS A 57 -9.83 -18.46 -0.56
N THR A 58 -10.49 -19.54 -0.98
CA THR A 58 -10.47 -20.01 -2.38
C THR A 58 -11.57 -19.40 -3.26
N TYR A 59 -12.62 -18.86 -2.66
CA TYR A 59 -13.80 -18.37 -3.36
C TYR A 59 -14.00 -16.89 -3.11
N VAL A 60 -14.59 -16.20 -4.09
CA VAL A 60 -14.85 -14.77 -4.05
C VAL A 60 -16.30 -14.50 -4.46
N VAL A 61 -16.92 -13.53 -3.80
CA VAL A 61 -18.29 -13.11 -4.10
C VAL A 61 -18.26 -11.76 -4.82
N ALA A 62 -19.12 -11.61 -5.81
CA ALA A 62 -19.30 -10.32 -6.47
C ALA A 62 -19.78 -9.26 -5.46
N PRO A 63 -19.24 -8.03 -5.49
CA PRO A 63 -19.57 -6.99 -4.52
C PRO A 63 -21.03 -6.53 -4.62
N ASN A 64 -21.64 -6.69 -5.79
CA ASN A 64 -23.01 -6.26 -6.07
C ASN A 64 -23.87 -7.45 -6.48
N ALA A 65 -25.08 -7.54 -5.92
CA ALA A 65 -26.07 -8.52 -6.33
C ALA A 65 -26.58 -8.21 -7.75
N PHE A 66 -26.56 -9.20 -8.63
CA PHE A 66 -27.04 -9.07 -10.01
C PHE A 66 -28.57 -8.93 -10.09
N MET A 67 -29.31 -9.46 -9.11
CA MET A 67 -30.77 -9.41 -9.04
C MET A 67 -31.24 -9.46 -7.60
N LYS A 68 -32.27 -8.67 -7.27
CA LYS A 68 -32.97 -8.74 -5.98
C LYS A 68 -34.33 -9.40 -6.18
N ARG A 69 -34.63 -10.42 -5.39
CA ARG A 69 -35.95 -11.08 -5.38
C ARG A 69 -36.55 -11.01 -3.98
N ARG A 70 -37.86 -10.81 -3.91
CA ARG A 70 -38.60 -10.87 -2.65
C ARG A 70 -38.96 -12.32 -2.35
N ARG A 71 -38.76 -12.73 -1.11
CA ARG A 71 -39.30 -13.98 -0.57
C ARG A 71 -40.66 -13.68 0.06
N ALA A 72 -41.62 -14.57 -0.20
CA ALA A 72 -42.95 -14.47 0.35
C ALA A 72 -43.50 -15.87 0.59
N PHE A 73 -44.36 -16.00 1.58
CA PHE A 73 -45.16 -17.19 1.77
C PHE A 73 -46.31 -17.19 0.77
N ALA A 74 -46.53 -18.34 0.12
CA ALA A 74 -47.63 -18.53 -0.80
C ALA A 74 -48.79 -19.19 -0.05
N TYR A 75 -49.97 -18.57 -0.12
CA TYR A 75 -51.19 -19.12 0.45
C TYR A 75 -52.20 -19.43 -0.66
N PRO A 76 -53.11 -20.40 -0.46
CA PRO A 76 -54.23 -20.61 -1.38
C PRO A 76 -55.06 -19.34 -1.58
N LYS A 77 -55.68 -19.18 -2.74
CA LYS A 77 -56.57 -18.05 -3.03
C LYS A 77 -57.71 -18.02 -1.99
N ASN A 78 -58.01 -16.83 -1.45
CA ASN A 78 -59.01 -16.59 -0.42
C ASN A 78 -58.77 -17.30 0.94
N SER A 79 -57.52 -17.64 1.26
CA SER A 79 -57.19 -18.20 2.57
C SER A 79 -57.19 -17.13 3.67
N THR A 80 -57.78 -17.46 4.83
CA THR A 80 -57.72 -16.65 6.06
C THR A 80 -56.33 -16.65 6.69
N LEU A 81 -55.47 -17.59 6.31
CA LEU A 81 -54.10 -17.74 6.82
C LEU A 81 -53.24 -16.50 6.52
N LYS A 82 -53.53 -15.80 5.42
CA LYS A 82 -52.85 -14.56 5.07
C LYS A 82 -52.92 -13.54 6.21
N ILE A 83 -54.10 -13.32 6.78
CA ILE A 83 -54.31 -12.31 7.82
C ILE A 83 -53.58 -12.70 9.11
N LEU A 84 -53.64 -13.98 9.46
CA LEU A 84 -53.01 -14.51 10.68
C LEU A 84 -51.48 -14.47 10.59
N PHE A 85 -50.90 -14.94 9.49
CA PHE A 85 -49.44 -15.03 9.36
C PHE A 85 -48.78 -13.72 8.97
N ASP A 86 -49.39 -12.91 8.10
CA ASP A 86 -48.76 -11.64 7.69
C ASP A 86 -48.64 -10.67 8.87
N THR A 87 -49.60 -10.68 9.80
CA THR A 87 -49.54 -9.86 11.03
C THR A 87 -48.40 -10.31 11.94
N VAL A 88 -48.33 -11.59 12.26
CA VAL A 88 -47.24 -12.17 13.08
C VAL A 88 -45.88 -11.96 12.42
N LEU A 89 -45.76 -12.21 11.11
CA LEU A 89 -44.52 -12.04 10.38
C LEU A 89 -44.07 -10.57 10.34
N SER A 90 -45.01 -9.63 10.22
CA SER A 90 -44.71 -8.20 10.33
C SER A 90 -44.09 -7.86 11.69
N TYR A 91 -44.64 -8.37 12.78
CA TYR A 91 -44.05 -8.18 14.12
C TYR A 91 -42.66 -8.83 14.25
N LEU A 92 -42.45 -10.01 13.67
CA LEU A 92 -41.14 -10.68 13.65
C LEU A 92 -40.08 -9.92 12.84
N ILE A 93 -40.49 -9.27 11.74
CA ILE A 93 -39.61 -8.43 10.93
C ILE A 93 -39.30 -7.12 11.65
N GLN A 94 -40.33 -6.47 12.23
CA GLN A 94 -40.17 -5.20 12.97
C GLN A 94 -39.31 -5.35 14.22
N SER A 95 -39.45 -6.46 14.94
CA SER A 95 -38.59 -6.80 16.09
C SER A 95 -37.16 -7.15 15.70
N GLY A 96 -36.88 -7.37 14.41
CA GLY A 96 -35.55 -7.71 13.90
C GLY A 96 -35.14 -9.17 14.13
N ILE A 97 -36.05 -10.05 14.59
CA ILE A 97 -35.76 -11.47 14.84
C ILE A 97 -35.30 -12.17 13.57
N VAL A 98 -35.94 -11.88 12.43
CA VAL A 98 -35.55 -12.47 11.14
C VAL A 98 -34.12 -12.10 10.76
N LYS A 99 -33.75 -10.82 10.93
CA LYS A 99 -32.40 -10.32 10.64
C LYS A 99 -31.37 -10.95 11.60
N PHE A 100 -31.73 -11.13 12.86
CA PHE A 100 -30.90 -11.81 13.85
C PHE A 100 -30.66 -13.28 13.47
N LEU A 101 -31.72 -14.02 13.15
CA LEU A 101 -31.61 -15.43 12.74
C LEU A 101 -30.80 -15.60 11.46
N GLU A 102 -30.92 -14.68 10.51
CA GLU A 102 -30.13 -14.67 9.27
C GLU A 102 -28.62 -14.56 9.52
N HIS A 103 -28.21 -13.83 10.58
CA HIS A 103 -26.80 -13.58 10.89
C HIS A 103 -26.27 -14.41 12.06
N ARG A 104 -27.10 -15.22 12.74
CA ARG A 104 -26.74 -15.90 13.99
C ARG A 104 -25.50 -16.80 13.87
N ASP A 105 -25.41 -17.52 12.76
CA ASP A 105 -24.34 -18.50 12.51
C ASP A 105 -23.20 -17.91 11.66
N LEU A 106 -23.32 -16.65 11.26
CA LEU A 106 -22.36 -15.92 10.44
C LEU A 106 -21.56 -14.93 11.30
N PRO A 107 -20.25 -14.76 11.05
CA PRO A 107 -19.49 -13.72 11.71
C PRO A 107 -19.98 -12.33 11.29
N SER A 108 -19.90 -11.35 12.20
CA SER A 108 -20.26 -9.96 11.90
C SER A 108 -19.30 -9.27 10.92
N THR A 109 -18.15 -9.89 10.62
CA THR A 109 -17.13 -9.39 9.69
C THR A 109 -17.23 -10.10 8.35
N LYS A 110 -16.83 -9.42 7.26
CA LYS A 110 -16.79 -10.05 5.94
C LYS A 110 -15.74 -11.16 5.91
N ILE A 111 -16.16 -12.37 5.53
CA ILE A 111 -15.29 -13.51 5.32
C ILE A 111 -14.51 -13.28 4.04
N CYS A 112 -13.18 -13.41 4.09
CA CYS A 112 -12.30 -13.30 2.92
C CYS A 112 -12.51 -12.01 2.10
N PRO A 113 -12.24 -10.82 2.66
CA PRO A 113 -12.41 -9.58 1.92
C PRO A 113 -11.44 -9.52 0.73
N LEU A 114 -11.99 -9.34 -0.47
CA LEU A 114 -11.19 -9.13 -1.69
C LEU A 114 -10.31 -7.89 -1.56
N ASP A 115 -10.89 -6.85 -0.96
CA ASP A 115 -10.16 -5.69 -0.48
C ASP A 115 -9.67 -6.00 0.93
N LEU A 116 -8.49 -6.61 1.01
CA LEU A 116 -7.59 -6.25 2.08
C LEU A 116 -7.38 -4.74 1.90
N GLN A 117 -8.24 -3.95 2.55
CA GLN A 117 -8.04 -2.52 2.73
C GLN A 117 -6.86 -2.39 3.71
N SER A 118 -5.69 -2.92 3.30
CA SER A 118 -4.41 -2.85 3.99
C SER A 118 -3.97 -1.41 3.81
N LYS A 119 -4.61 -0.54 4.58
CA LYS A 119 -4.33 0.87 4.62
C LYS A 119 -2.90 1.12 5.13
N ASP A 120 -2.27 0.11 5.74
CA ASP A 120 -0.89 0.12 6.21
C ASP A 120 -0.20 -1.24 6.00
N ARG A 121 0.06 -1.63 4.74
CA ARG A 121 1.10 -2.64 4.49
C ARG A 121 2.46 -1.92 4.55
N GLN A 122 3.31 -2.31 5.49
CA GLN A 122 4.72 -1.89 5.49
C GLN A 122 5.32 -2.22 4.12
N LEU A 123 5.98 -1.24 3.47
CA LEU A 123 6.61 -1.47 2.17
C LEU A 123 7.61 -2.62 2.32
N ARG A 124 7.42 -3.68 1.54
CA ARG A 124 8.41 -4.76 1.46
C ARG A 124 9.58 -4.30 0.59
N ASN A 125 10.76 -4.84 0.85
CA ASN A 125 11.93 -4.58 0.01
C ASN A 125 11.69 -4.95 -1.48
N SER A 126 10.74 -5.84 -1.77
CA SER A 126 10.28 -6.15 -3.14
C SER A 126 9.71 -4.93 -3.86
N ASP A 127 8.95 -4.11 -3.14
CA ASP A 127 8.23 -2.96 -3.70
C ASP A 127 9.19 -1.77 -3.88
N LEU A 128 10.32 -1.79 -3.14
CA LEU A 128 11.42 -0.84 -3.23
C LEU A 128 12.44 -1.19 -4.33
N MET A 129 12.34 -2.37 -4.97
CA MET A 129 13.32 -2.83 -5.97
C MET A 129 13.48 -1.88 -7.16
N MET A 130 12.40 -1.23 -7.61
CA MET A 130 12.48 -0.25 -8.70
C MET A 130 13.43 0.90 -8.34
N THR A 131 13.42 1.34 -7.08
CA THR A 131 14.30 2.42 -6.60
C THR A 131 15.75 1.96 -6.53
N TYR A 132 16.01 0.71 -6.14
CA TYR A 132 17.36 0.14 -6.16
C TYR A 132 17.91 0.03 -7.59
N PHE A 133 17.07 -0.38 -8.56
CA PHE A 133 17.48 -0.39 -9.97
C PHE A 133 17.82 1.01 -10.49
N ILE A 134 17.04 2.04 -10.13
CA ILE A 134 17.35 3.43 -10.51
C ILE A 134 18.66 3.90 -9.87
N MET A 135 18.90 3.59 -8.59
CA MET A 135 20.15 3.95 -7.92
C MET A 135 21.36 3.26 -8.53
N ILE A 136 21.27 1.96 -8.82
CA ILE A 136 22.36 1.18 -9.42
C ILE A 136 22.66 1.66 -10.83
N THR A 137 21.62 1.94 -11.63
CA THR A 137 21.82 2.46 -13.01
C THR A 137 22.38 3.88 -13.00
N GLY A 138 21.97 4.73 -12.06
CA GLY A 138 22.57 6.07 -11.88
C GLY A 138 24.04 5.99 -11.48
N LEU A 139 24.39 5.10 -10.55
CA LEU A 139 25.76 4.88 -10.12
C LEU A 139 26.63 4.32 -11.27
N SER A 140 26.12 3.35 -12.03
CA SER A 140 26.87 2.75 -13.13
C SER A 140 27.13 3.75 -14.25
N ALA A 141 26.15 4.60 -14.59
CA ALA A 141 26.32 5.67 -15.56
C ALA A 141 27.38 6.70 -15.11
N ALA A 142 27.35 7.10 -13.84
CA ALA A 142 28.35 8.03 -13.29
C ALA A 142 29.77 7.44 -13.32
N ILE A 143 29.92 6.15 -12.97
CA ILE A 143 31.19 5.44 -13.04
C ILE A 143 31.69 5.35 -14.49
N ALA A 144 30.82 5.06 -15.46
CA ALA A 144 31.19 4.99 -16.87
C ALA A 144 31.72 6.33 -17.40
N VAL A 145 31.05 7.44 -17.08
CA VAL A 145 31.51 8.79 -17.46
C VAL A 145 32.85 9.11 -16.79
N PHE A 146 33.01 8.81 -15.50
CA PHE A 146 34.26 9.05 -14.78
C PHE A 146 35.43 8.26 -15.37
N ILE A 147 35.24 6.98 -15.67
CA ILE A 147 36.26 6.16 -16.33
C ILE A 147 36.58 6.72 -17.71
N GLY A 148 35.55 7.10 -18.49
CA GLY A 148 35.72 7.73 -19.80
C GLY A 148 36.60 8.97 -19.74
N GLU A 149 36.36 9.87 -18.78
CA GLU A 149 37.20 11.06 -18.58
C GLU A 149 38.63 10.73 -18.17
N VAL A 150 38.82 9.76 -17.27
CA VAL A 150 40.15 9.36 -16.80
C VAL A 150 40.96 8.75 -17.94
N VAL A 151 40.32 7.91 -18.76
CA VAL A 151 40.91 7.28 -19.93
C VAL A 151 41.28 8.35 -20.97
N PHE A 152 40.36 9.25 -21.32
CA PHE A 152 40.61 10.34 -22.27
C PHE A 152 41.77 11.26 -21.81
N LYS A 153 41.79 11.66 -20.53
CA LYS A 153 42.89 12.45 -19.95
C LYS A 153 44.22 11.69 -19.91
N ARG A 154 44.22 10.36 -19.74
CA ARG A 154 45.44 9.54 -19.81
C ARG A 154 45.96 9.41 -21.24
N TYR A 155 45.10 9.14 -22.21
CA TYR A 155 45.52 9.04 -23.62
C TYR A 155 46.10 10.37 -24.14
N ILE A 156 45.44 11.50 -23.90
CA ILE A 156 45.97 12.82 -24.29
C ILE A 156 47.29 13.14 -23.57
N LYS A 157 47.44 12.81 -22.28
CA LYS A 157 48.72 13.01 -21.57
C LYS A 157 49.83 12.08 -22.04
N VAL A 158 49.53 10.90 -22.57
CA VAL A 158 50.53 9.98 -23.14
C VAL A 158 51.01 10.50 -24.49
N GLU A 159 50.11 11.01 -25.32
CA GLU A 159 50.44 11.64 -26.61
C GLU A 159 51.28 12.91 -26.42
N VAL A 160 50.88 13.80 -25.50
CA VAL A 160 51.66 15.01 -25.18
C VAL A 160 53.00 14.68 -24.50
N LYS A 161 53.11 13.60 -23.70
CA LYS A 161 54.40 13.18 -23.13
C LYS A 161 55.36 12.56 -24.15
N LEU A 162 54.86 12.05 -25.27
CA LEU A 162 55.70 11.58 -26.39
C LEU A 162 56.27 12.77 -27.19
N GLU A 163 55.53 13.87 -27.33
CA GLU A 163 56.04 15.12 -27.93
C GLU A 163 56.94 15.95 -26.99
N ASP A 164 56.73 15.91 -25.67
CA ASP A 164 57.40 16.83 -24.73
C ASP A 164 58.74 16.33 -24.16
N LYS A 165 59.37 15.31 -24.78
CA LYS A 165 60.79 14.99 -24.53
C LYS A 165 61.76 16.00 -25.19
N GLY A 166 61.25 16.99 -25.92
CA GLY A 166 62.04 17.93 -26.71
C GLY A 166 62.36 19.30 -26.11
N ARG A 167 61.68 19.81 -25.06
CA ARG A 167 61.94 21.19 -24.58
C ARG A 167 61.90 21.35 -23.06
N LYS A 168 63.04 21.10 -22.41
CA LYS A 168 63.38 21.76 -21.15
C LYS A 168 63.56 23.25 -21.40
N MET A 169 62.64 24.09 -20.95
CA MET A 169 62.99 25.49 -20.67
C MET A 169 62.23 26.06 -19.46
N ARG A 170 63.05 26.43 -18.47
CA ARG A 170 62.79 27.28 -17.31
C ARG A 170 61.60 28.24 -17.45
N ARG A 171 60.68 28.21 -16.49
CA ARG A 171 59.88 29.40 -16.12
C ARG A 171 59.82 29.63 -14.63
N ARG A 172 60.02 30.92 -14.31
CA ARG A 172 60.26 31.55 -13.01
C ARG A 172 59.10 31.34 -12.02
N LYS A 173 59.46 31.18 -10.75
CA LYS A 173 58.55 31.33 -9.60
C LYS A 173 58.06 32.77 -9.52
N ASN A 174 56.77 33.00 -9.78
CA ASN A 174 56.07 34.15 -9.22
C ASN A 174 55.22 33.66 -8.05
N LYS A 175 55.50 34.20 -6.86
CA LYS A 175 54.66 34.06 -5.66
C LYS A 175 53.37 34.83 -5.92
N GLY A 176 52.28 34.09 -6.15
CA GLY A 176 50.91 34.60 -6.17
C GLY A 176 50.11 33.89 -5.07
N ILE A 177 49.32 34.68 -4.35
CA ILE A 177 48.48 34.39 -3.18
C ILE A 177 47.81 33.01 -3.24
N LYS A 178 47.91 32.25 -2.14
CA LYS A 178 47.20 30.96 -1.97
C LYS A 178 45.69 31.24 -1.83
N PRO A 179 44.80 30.70 -2.67
CA PRO A 179 43.43 30.48 -2.25
C PRO A 179 43.42 29.28 -1.29
N GLU A 180 42.75 29.42 -0.16
CA GLU A 180 42.46 28.28 0.72
C GLU A 180 41.81 27.17 -0.12
N LYS A 181 42.40 25.98 -0.08
CA LYS A 181 41.78 24.78 -0.63
C LYS A 181 40.60 24.42 0.26
N TYR A 182 39.38 24.74 -0.18
CA TYR A 182 38.21 24.04 0.32
C TYR A 182 38.23 22.61 -0.22
N ASP A 183 38.26 21.65 0.70
CA ASP A 183 38.16 20.23 0.43
C ASP A 183 36.74 19.89 -0.02
N SER A 184 36.53 19.82 -1.34
CA SER A 184 35.24 19.47 -1.96
C SER A 184 34.87 17.99 -1.85
N SER A 185 35.68 17.17 -1.15
CA SER A 185 35.36 15.77 -0.88
C SER A 185 34.46 15.56 0.34
N ARG A 186 34.26 16.61 1.16
CA ARG A 186 33.31 16.56 2.27
C ARG A 186 31.98 17.16 1.82
N PRO A 187 30.86 16.45 1.99
CA PRO A 187 29.56 17.09 1.83
C PRO A 187 29.53 18.31 2.77
N PRO A 188 28.99 19.45 2.33
CA PRO A 188 28.93 20.62 3.17
C PRO A 188 28.14 20.25 4.44
N PRO A 189 28.57 20.73 5.63
CA PRO A 189 27.90 20.40 6.88
C PRO A 189 26.42 20.75 6.76
N TYR A 190 25.55 19.91 7.30
CA TYR A 190 24.08 19.98 7.11
C TYR A 190 23.49 21.37 7.43
N ASP A 191 24.20 22.16 8.25
CA ASP A 191 23.91 23.55 8.58
C ASP A 191 23.90 24.51 7.36
N SER A 192 24.57 24.17 6.25
CA SER A 192 24.58 25.02 5.06
C SER A 192 23.34 24.86 4.17
N LEU A 193 22.58 23.75 4.30
CA LEU A 193 21.31 23.55 3.60
C LEU A 193 20.16 24.37 4.21
N PHE A 194 20.32 24.78 5.47
CA PHE A 194 19.41 25.65 6.21
C PHE A 194 20.15 26.93 6.56
N GLY A 195 20.62 27.63 5.52
CA GLY A 195 21.55 28.75 5.62
C GLY A 195 21.21 29.71 6.77
N ASN A 196 22.23 30.07 7.55
CA ASN A 196 22.20 31.09 8.60
C ASN A 196 20.82 31.31 9.22
N ASN A 197 20.35 30.34 10.00
CA ASN A 197 19.18 30.54 10.84
C ASN A 197 19.45 31.76 11.73
N ARG A 198 18.82 32.89 11.41
CA ARG A 198 18.74 34.07 12.30
C ARG A 198 18.05 33.75 13.64
N TYR A 199 17.48 32.56 13.75
CA TYR A 199 16.79 32.05 14.93
C TYR A 199 17.69 31.05 15.64
N ARG A 200 18.27 31.46 16.77
CA ARG A 200 18.96 30.54 17.68
C ARG A 200 17.91 29.67 18.36
N PHE A 201 17.89 28.39 18.03
CA PHE A 201 17.06 27.42 18.73
C PHE A 201 17.74 27.10 20.08
N ASN A 202 17.33 27.81 21.12
CA ASN A 202 17.72 27.46 22.49
C ASN A 202 16.81 26.33 23.02
N GLU A 203 17.25 25.63 24.07
CA GLU A 203 16.48 24.55 24.72
C GLU A 203 15.09 25.00 25.22
N GLU A 204 14.87 26.31 25.35
CA GLU A 204 13.58 26.92 25.76
C GLU A 204 12.58 27.14 24.60
N THR A 205 12.89 26.72 23.37
CA THR A 205 11.97 26.88 22.24
C THR A 205 10.71 26.02 22.41
N LYS A 206 9.55 26.68 22.59
CA LYS A 206 8.26 26.00 22.78
C LYS A 206 7.90 25.18 21.54
N LYS A 207 7.80 23.86 21.73
CA LYS A 207 7.25 22.93 20.73
C LYS A 207 5.73 22.91 20.84
N LYS A 208 5.04 22.86 19.71
CA LYS A 208 3.59 22.71 19.63
C LYS A 208 3.23 21.62 18.64
N ILE A 209 2.32 20.74 19.04
CA ILE A 209 1.78 19.68 18.17
C ILE A 209 0.50 20.21 17.53
N ILE A 210 0.44 20.15 16.20
CA ILE A 210 -0.75 20.50 15.41
C ILE A 210 -0.99 19.36 14.42
N ASN A 211 -2.16 18.74 14.46
CA ASN A 211 -2.54 17.63 13.57
C ASN A 211 -1.52 16.48 13.55
N GLY A 212 -0.97 16.14 14.72
CA GLY A 212 0.00 15.04 14.87
C GLY A 212 1.41 15.33 14.34
N ARG A 213 1.71 16.57 13.92
CA ARG A 213 3.07 17.00 13.54
C ARG A 213 3.61 17.98 14.57
N GLU A 214 4.87 17.81 14.95
CA GLU A 214 5.58 18.72 15.85
C GLU A 214 6.11 19.94 15.11
N TYR A 215 5.92 21.12 15.69
CA TYR A 215 6.45 22.39 15.18
C TYR A 215 7.19 23.14 16.28
N TYR A 216 8.30 23.78 15.93
CA TYR A 216 8.89 24.85 16.72
C TYR A 216 8.09 26.12 16.51
N VAL A 217 7.71 26.77 17.61
CA VAL A 217 7.07 28.09 17.60
C VAL A 217 8.15 29.14 17.71
N VAL A 218 8.38 29.90 16.64
CA VAL A 218 9.39 30.96 16.59
C VAL A 218 8.70 32.31 16.43
N ASN A 219 8.98 33.21 17.36
CA ASN A 219 8.50 34.59 17.27
C ASN A 219 9.48 35.38 16.42
N THR A 220 8.99 36.04 15.38
CA THR A 220 9.79 36.94 14.55
C THR A 220 9.99 38.26 15.26
N VAL A 221 11.02 39.02 14.86
CA VAL A 221 11.34 40.35 15.41
C VAL A 221 10.19 41.36 15.20
N ALA A 222 9.30 41.08 14.25
CA ALA A 222 8.10 41.88 13.94
C ALA A 222 6.87 41.50 14.79
N GLY A 223 6.98 40.53 15.70
CA GLY A 223 5.88 40.07 16.57
C GLY A 223 5.04 38.92 15.99
N ASP A 224 5.23 38.54 14.74
CA ASP A 224 4.50 37.42 14.12
C ASP A 224 5.02 36.06 14.60
N VAL A 225 4.10 35.14 14.83
CA VAL A 225 4.40 33.75 15.22
C VAL A 225 4.53 32.87 13.99
N ARG A 226 5.70 32.28 13.77
CA ARG A 226 5.98 31.36 12.67
C ARG A 226 6.18 29.94 13.19
N LEU A 227 5.58 28.97 12.49
CA LEU A 227 5.70 27.54 12.81
C LEU A 227 6.72 26.89 11.87
N ILE A 228 7.68 26.16 12.44
CA ILE A 228 8.70 25.41 11.68
C ILE A 228 8.57 23.93 12.01
N PRO A 229 8.31 23.04 11.04
CA PRO A 229 8.12 21.62 11.31
C PRO A 229 9.41 20.97 11.81
N VAL A 230 9.31 20.17 12.88
CA VAL A 230 10.41 19.34 13.39
C VAL A 230 10.57 18.16 12.45
N ARG A 231 11.78 17.97 11.88
CA ARG A 231 12.12 16.76 11.13
C ARG A 231 13.09 15.93 11.95
N THR A 232 12.72 14.68 12.25
CA THR A 232 13.66 13.71 12.80
C THR A 232 14.70 13.37 11.72
N PRO A 233 16.00 13.27 12.07
CA PRO A 233 17.00 12.84 11.12
C PRO A 233 16.63 11.44 10.63
N SER A 234 16.60 11.25 9.32
CA SER A 234 16.18 10.01 8.66
C SER A 234 16.98 8.78 9.07
N ALA A 235 18.14 8.97 9.71
CA ALA A 235 18.96 7.91 10.31
C ALA A 235 18.29 7.21 11.51
N PHE A 236 17.28 7.80 12.15
CA PHE A 236 16.53 7.17 13.25
C PHE A 236 15.34 6.33 12.78
N LEU A 237 14.98 6.39 11.48
CA LEU A 237 13.88 5.61 10.90
C LEU A 237 14.29 4.17 10.53
N TYR A 238 15.59 3.87 10.57
CA TYR A 238 16.12 2.54 10.31
C TYR A 238 16.80 2.04 11.58
N ARG A 239 16.05 1.31 12.41
CA ARG A 239 16.60 0.55 13.53
C ARG A 239 15.98 -0.83 13.54
#